data_AF-A0A165L929-F1
#
_entry.id   AF-A0A165L929-F1
#
_cell.length_a   1.000
_cell.length_b   1.000
_cell.length_c   1.000
_cell.angle_alpha   90.00
_cell.angle_beta   90.00
_cell.angle_gamma   90.00
#
_symmetry.space_group_name_H-M   'P 1'
#
loop_
_entity.id
_entity.type
_entity.pdbx_description
1 polymer ?
#
loop_
_entity_poly.entity_id
_entity_poly.type
_entity_poly.pdbx_seq_one_letter_code
_entity_poly.pdbx_strand_id
1 'polypeptide(L)'
;MSNATATRPRLPPELTDRILDFAWNDRPTLRACSLVCKAWRSASQFHLFSVLAFEAPGSDIDARLQRLRAHPHLVAHVRILRFVETGVLSWDAFAQMLPQRLPALHPVSAAFVGRHAHHGVMHAFTAPQYASLRFLTLRGATFPSGSQFGEAMSPLGSLRLLELDPLLIASDDMPAAGDPVFQSRCILRVSLVGLHSLSALRQWLVRGGELGNIALSALSATVRDNNVDALHAIAASHQASLQMLRVTVADNSHGE
;
A
#
# COMPACT_ATOMS: atom_id res chain seq x y z
N MET A 1 -42.13 47.92 -9.21
CA MET A 1 -42.26 46.64 -9.93
C MET A 1 -41.06 45.78 -9.57
N SER A 2 -41.22 44.92 -8.56
CA SER A 2 -40.14 44.07 -8.04
C SER A 2 -40.09 42.76 -8.82
N ASN A 3 -39.02 42.54 -9.59
CA ASN A 3 -38.76 41.25 -10.24
C ASN A 3 -38.31 40.24 -9.17
N ALA A 4 -39.21 39.36 -8.76
CA ALA A 4 -38.86 38.15 -8.03
C ALA A 4 -38.11 37.22 -9.00
N THR A 5 -36.80 37.08 -8.81
CA THR A 5 -35.99 36.09 -9.51
C THR A 5 -36.40 34.70 -9.02
N ALA A 6 -37.20 33.99 -9.82
CA ALA A 6 -37.56 32.61 -9.55
C ALA A 6 -36.28 31.75 -9.43
N THR A 7 -35.97 31.33 -8.21
CA THR A 7 -34.89 30.39 -7.91
C THR A 7 -35.27 29.04 -8.49
N ARG A 8 -34.66 28.67 -9.62
CA ARG A 8 -34.81 27.32 -10.19
C ARG A 8 -34.41 26.29 -9.12
N PRO A 9 -35.20 25.22 -8.91
CA PRO A 9 -34.85 24.18 -7.97
C PRO A 9 -33.50 23.59 -8.39
N ARG A 10 -32.50 23.74 -7.52
CA ARG A 10 -31.18 23.14 -7.72
C ARG A 10 -31.19 21.80 -7.03
N LEU A 11 -30.70 20.78 -7.73
CA LEU A 11 -30.45 19.49 -7.12
C LEU A 11 -29.50 19.68 -5.93
N PRO A 12 -29.79 19.13 -4.74
CA PRO A 12 -28.86 19.14 -3.62
C PRO A 12 -27.50 18.56 -4.01
N PRO A 13 -26.37 19.10 -3.51
CA PRO A 13 -25.03 18.58 -3.78
C PRO A 13 -24.90 17.09 -3.48
N GLU A 14 -25.52 16.59 -2.42
CA GLU A 14 -25.46 15.19 -2.00
C GLU A 14 -26.09 14.25 -3.04
N LEU A 15 -27.12 14.71 -3.76
CA LEU A 15 -27.70 13.93 -4.86
C LEU A 15 -26.80 13.96 -6.10
N THR A 16 -26.11 15.07 -6.34
CA THR A 16 -25.13 15.16 -7.44
C THR A 16 -23.96 14.21 -7.20
N ASP A 17 -23.44 14.18 -5.97
CA ASP A 17 -22.36 13.28 -5.56
C ASP A 17 -22.79 11.82 -5.74
N ARG A 18 -23.99 11.45 -5.25
CA ARG A 18 -24.53 10.10 -5.44
C ARG A 18 -24.71 9.71 -6.91
N ILE A 19 -25.08 10.64 -7.78
CA ILE A 19 -25.19 10.36 -9.23
C ILE A 19 -23.80 10.05 -9.80
N LEU A 20 -22.79 10.86 -9.44
CA LEU A 20 -21.42 10.69 -9.93
C LEU A 20 -20.71 9.48 -9.31
N ASP A 21 -21.10 9.07 -8.10
CA ASP A 21 -20.69 7.81 -7.48
C ASP A 21 -21.04 6.61 -8.37
N PHE A 22 -22.18 6.61 -9.09
CA PHE A 22 -22.50 5.52 -10.03
C PHE A 22 -21.60 5.52 -11.28
N ALA A 23 -21.01 6.66 -11.64
CA ALA A 23 -20.11 6.82 -12.78
C ALA A 23 -18.63 6.64 -12.39
N TRP A 24 -18.31 6.20 -11.17
CA TRP A 24 -16.94 6.16 -10.62
C TRP A 24 -15.90 5.46 -11.51
N ASN A 25 -16.31 4.47 -12.31
CA ASN A 25 -15.43 3.72 -13.21
C ASN A 25 -15.51 4.19 -14.68
N ASP A 26 -16.42 5.09 -15.02
CA ASP A 26 -16.60 5.64 -16.37
C ASP A 26 -15.91 7.00 -16.49
N ARG A 27 -14.60 6.96 -16.77
CA ARG A 27 -13.77 8.17 -16.91
C ARG A 27 -14.26 9.12 -18.02
N PRO A 28 -14.67 8.65 -19.22
CA PRO A 28 -15.30 9.50 -20.23
C PRO A 28 -16.52 10.27 -19.70
N THR A 29 -17.44 9.58 -19.02
CA THR A 29 -18.64 10.23 -18.44
C THR A 29 -18.25 11.25 -17.37
N LEU A 30 -17.34 10.91 -16.46
CA LEU A 30 -16.87 11.85 -15.43
C LEU A 30 -16.20 13.10 -16.03
N ARG A 31 -15.47 12.96 -17.16
CA ARG A 31 -14.90 14.11 -17.87
C ARG A 31 -15.99 15.02 -18.42
N ALA A 32 -17.03 14.46 -19.05
CA ALA A 32 -18.16 15.24 -19.54
C ALA A 32 -18.90 15.94 -18.37
N CYS A 33 -19.17 15.22 -17.28
CA CYS A 33 -19.78 15.76 -16.08
C CYS A 33 -18.98 16.92 -15.47
N SER A 34 -17.64 16.86 -15.52
CA SER A 34 -16.78 17.92 -14.98
C SER A 34 -16.93 19.29 -15.67
N LEU A 35 -17.54 19.31 -16.86
CA LEU A 35 -17.78 20.51 -17.66
C LEU A 35 -19.17 21.11 -17.45
N VAL A 36 -20.11 20.39 -16.82
CA VAL A 36 -21.52 20.80 -16.68
C VAL A 36 -21.68 22.03 -15.79
N CYS A 37 -21.18 21.98 -14.55
CA CYS A 37 -21.22 23.11 -13.61
C CYS A 37 -20.14 22.97 -12.53
N LYS A 38 -19.99 24.00 -11.67
CA LYS A 38 -18.98 23.99 -10.58
C LYS A 38 -19.16 22.82 -9.59
N ALA A 39 -20.40 22.50 -9.22
CA ALA A 39 -20.70 21.40 -8.30
C ALA A 39 -20.30 20.05 -8.91
N TRP A 40 -20.74 19.78 -10.14
CA TRP A 40 -20.41 18.56 -10.87
C TRP A 40 -18.91 18.44 -11.15
N ARG A 41 -18.22 19.57 -11.36
CA ARG A 41 -16.76 19.61 -11.51
C ARG A 41 -16.04 19.09 -10.27
N SER A 42 -16.37 19.59 -9.09
CA SER A 42 -15.70 19.19 -7.84
C SER A 42 -15.85 17.69 -7.61
N ALA A 43 -17.08 17.17 -7.71
CA ALA A 43 -17.38 15.77 -7.52
C ALA A 43 -16.77 14.88 -8.62
N SER A 44 -16.81 15.31 -9.89
CA SER A 44 -16.17 14.55 -10.99
C SER A 44 -14.65 14.53 -10.84
N GLN A 45 -14.03 15.64 -10.45
CA GLN A 45 -12.59 15.72 -10.20
C GLN A 45 -12.17 14.81 -9.04
N PHE A 46 -13.00 14.67 -8.00
CA PHE A 46 -12.78 13.72 -6.93
C PHE A 46 -12.60 12.29 -7.46
N HIS A 47 -13.53 11.80 -8.29
CA HIS A 47 -13.39 10.46 -8.88
C HIS A 47 -12.25 10.39 -9.90
N LEU A 48 -12.09 11.38 -10.78
CA LEU A 48 -11.09 11.39 -11.85
C LEU A 48 -9.65 11.34 -11.33
N PHE A 49 -9.36 12.01 -10.20
CA PHE A 49 -8.04 12.16 -9.61
C PHE A 49 -7.85 11.35 -8.31
N SER A 50 -8.85 10.57 -7.89
CA SER A 50 -8.76 9.70 -6.70
C SER A 50 -7.62 8.67 -6.77
N VAL A 51 -7.29 8.21 -7.98
CA VAL A 51 -6.26 7.20 -8.24
C VAL A 51 -5.12 7.81 -9.05
N LEU A 52 -3.90 7.75 -8.51
CA LEU A 52 -2.67 8.09 -9.20
C LEU A 52 -1.87 6.83 -9.52
N ALA A 53 -2.04 6.29 -10.74
CA ALA A 53 -1.40 5.04 -11.16
C ALA A 53 -0.27 5.25 -12.18
N PHE A 54 0.89 4.62 -11.99
CA PHE A 54 2.02 4.59 -12.92
C PHE A 54 2.27 3.13 -13.34
N GLU A 55 1.94 2.77 -14.58
CA GLU A 55 1.84 1.36 -15.00
C GLU A 55 2.62 0.99 -16.28
N ALA A 56 3.07 1.96 -17.09
CA ALA A 56 3.56 1.70 -18.44
C ALA A 56 5.09 1.85 -18.58
N PRO A 57 5.81 0.90 -19.21
CA PRO A 57 7.11 1.22 -19.78
C PRO A 57 6.91 2.35 -20.82
N GLY A 58 7.65 3.44 -20.66
CA GLY A 58 7.53 4.63 -21.52
C GLY A 58 6.68 5.78 -20.99
N SER A 59 6.06 5.67 -19.80
CA SER A 59 5.53 6.88 -19.16
C SER A 59 6.69 7.73 -18.64
N ASP A 60 6.80 8.96 -19.13
CA ASP A 60 7.66 9.99 -18.53
C ASP A 60 7.07 10.35 -17.15
N ILE A 61 7.48 9.57 -16.14
CA ILE A 61 7.05 9.70 -14.75
C ILE A 61 7.38 11.11 -14.28
N ASP A 62 8.57 11.61 -14.60
CA ASP A 62 9.03 12.95 -14.22
C ASP A 62 8.15 14.04 -14.83
N ALA A 63 7.89 14.04 -16.13
CA ALA A 63 7.02 15.04 -16.75
C ALA A 63 5.58 14.96 -16.21
N ARG A 64 5.10 13.77 -15.86
CA ARG A 64 3.78 13.62 -15.23
C ARG A 64 3.78 14.16 -13.80
N LEU A 65 4.79 13.86 -12.99
CA LEU A 65 4.96 14.39 -11.64
C LEU A 65 5.11 15.93 -11.68
N GLN A 66 5.85 16.47 -12.64
CA GLN A 66 6.01 17.91 -12.84
C GLN A 66 4.69 18.60 -13.18
N ARG A 67 3.88 18.01 -14.07
CA ARG A 67 2.53 18.51 -14.38
C ARG A 67 1.61 18.50 -13.16
N LEU A 68 1.66 17.45 -12.35
CA LEU A 68 0.86 17.33 -11.12
C LEU A 68 1.32 18.32 -10.05
N ARG A 69 2.64 18.55 -9.94
CA ARG A 69 3.22 19.56 -9.04
C ARG A 69 2.70 20.96 -9.33
N ALA A 70 2.46 21.29 -10.59
CA ALA A 70 1.88 22.57 -10.99
C ALA A 70 0.38 22.71 -10.62
N HIS A 71 -0.29 21.61 -10.24
CA HIS A 71 -1.72 21.58 -9.94
C HIS A 71 -2.01 20.90 -8.59
N PRO A 72 -1.57 21.50 -7.46
CA PRO A 72 -1.68 20.86 -6.13
C PRO A 72 -3.12 20.57 -5.70
N HIS A 73 -4.10 21.34 -6.19
CA HIS A 73 -5.52 21.09 -5.94
C HIS A 73 -5.99 19.75 -6.52
N LEU A 74 -5.41 19.27 -7.63
CA LEU A 74 -5.70 17.94 -8.18
C LEU A 74 -5.02 16.85 -7.34
N VAL A 75 -3.80 17.09 -6.88
CA VAL A 75 -3.04 16.17 -6.02
C VAL A 75 -3.75 15.94 -4.69
N ALA A 76 -4.41 16.97 -4.14
CA ALA A 76 -5.19 16.88 -2.92
C ALA A 76 -6.38 15.89 -3.00
N HIS A 77 -6.80 15.51 -4.20
CA HIS A 77 -7.87 14.53 -4.41
C HIS A 77 -7.35 13.09 -4.48
N VAL A 78 -6.03 12.89 -4.58
CA VAL A 78 -5.40 11.56 -4.68
C VAL A 78 -5.53 10.82 -3.34
N ARG A 79 -6.21 9.67 -3.38
CA ARG A 79 -6.40 8.77 -2.23
C ARG A 79 -5.63 7.47 -2.39
N ILE A 80 -5.47 7.01 -3.63
CA ILE A 80 -4.86 5.73 -3.96
C ILE A 80 -3.64 6.01 -4.85
N LEU A 81 -2.47 5.62 -4.38
CA LEU A 81 -1.23 5.63 -5.17
C LEU A 81 -0.95 4.22 -5.67
N ARG A 82 -0.80 4.03 -6.98
CA ARG A 82 -0.40 2.74 -7.55
C ARG A 82 0.87 2.92 -8.37
N PHE A 83 1.89 2.14 -8.05
CA PHE A 83 3.13 2.09 -8.80
C PHE A 83 3.38 0.65 -9.24
N VAL A 84 3.43 0.43 -10.55
CA VAL A 84 3.93 -0.82 -11.13
C VAL A 84 5.27 -0.50 -11.73
N GLU A 85 6.30 -1.12 -11.18
CA GLU A 85 7.68 -0.93 -11.62
C GLU A 85 7.82 -1.16 -13.13
N THR A 86 8.61 -0.32 -13.78
CA THR A 86 8.78 -0.31 -15.23
C THR A 86 10.17 -0.77 -15.68
N GLY A 87 11.03 -1.19 -14.73
CA GLY A 87 12.43 -1.56 -14.95
C GLY A 87 13.40 -0.37 -15.01
N VAL A 88 12.90 0.85 -15.26
CA VAL A 88 13.71 2.09 -15.31
C VAL A 88 13.79 2.77 -13.94
N LEU A 89 12.74 2.63 -13.13
CA LEU A 89 12.62 3.27 -11.81
C LEU A 89 12.16 2.24 -10.79
N SER A 90 12.99 1.99 -9.77
CA SER A 90 12.66 1.09 -8.66
C SER A 90 11.61 1.71 -7.72
N TRP A 91 11.00 0.86 -6.90
CA TRP A 91 10.05 1.30 -5.87
C TRP A 91 10.68 2.31 -4.90
N ASP A 92 11.90 2.03 -4.45
CA ASP A 92 12.62 2.87 -3.50
C ASP A 92 12.86 4.26 -4.08
N ALA A 93 13.39 4.32 -5.30
CA ALA A 93 13.64 5.59 -5.97
C ALA A 93 12.33 6.38 -6.18
N PHE A 94 11.26 5.70 -6.58
CA PHE A 94 9.95 6.34 -6.73
C PHE A 94 9.40 6.86 -5.39
N ALA A 95 9.43 6.03 -4.35
CA ALA A 95 8.92 6.38 -3.02
C ALA A 95 9.70 7.54 -2.38
N GLN A 96 11.02 7.61 -2.59
CA GLN A 96 11.88 8.71 -2.11
C GLN A 96 11.68 10.01 -2.90
N MET A 97 11.36 9.90 -4.19
CA MET A 97 11.15 11.07 -5.05
C MET A 97 9.80 11.76 -4.79
N LEU A 98 8.77 11.00 -4.42
CA LEU A 98 7.41 11.53 -4.24
C LEU A 98 7.31 12.71 -3.26
N PRO A 99 7.95 12.70 -2.06
CA PRO A 99 7.93 13.84 -1.16
C PRO A 99 8.45 15.14 -1.76
N GLN A 100 9.50 15.05 -2.57
CA GLN A 100 10.11 16.23 -3.19
C GLN A 100 9.29 16.75 -4.38
N ARG A 101 8.68 15.84 -5.14
CA ARG A 101 7.93 16.20 -6.35
C ARG A 101 6.47 16.57 -6.06
N LEU A 102 5.84 15.93 -5.09
CA LEU A 102 4.43 16.08 -4.75
C LEU A 102 4.24 16.20 -3.22
N PRO A 103 4.66 17.30 -2.59
CA PRO A 103 4.56 17.47 -1.13
C PRO A 103 3.11 17.50 -0.61
N ALA A 104 2.13 17.80 -1.48
CA ALA A 104 0.71 17.75 -1.13
C ALA A 104 0.11 16.33 -1.14
N LEU A 105 0.86 15.32 -1.60
CA LEU A 105 0.37 13.95 -1.76
C LEU A 105 0.36 13.21 -0.41
N HIS A 106 -0.85 12.92 0.07
CA HIS A 106 -1.07 12.17 1.33
C HIS A 106 -2.03 11.00 1.03
N PRO A 107 -1.51 9.92 0.42
CA PRO A 107 -2.36 8.81 0.02
C PRO A 107 -2.87 8.09 1.27
N VAL A 108 -4.10 7.60 1.19
CA VAL A 108 -4.70 6.73 2.21
C VAL A 108 -4.35 5.27 1.90
N SER A 109 -4.21 4.94 0.62
CA SER A 109 -3.81 3.62 0.15
C SER A 109 -2.65 3.75 -0.83
N ALA A 110 -1.69 2.83 -0.74
CA ALA A 110 -0.65 2.69 -1.74
C ALA A 110 -0.43 1.22 -2.12
N ALA A 111 -0.15 0.98 -3.40
CA ALA A 111 0.18 -0.33 -3.93
C ALA A 111 1.45 -0.23 -4.80
N PHE A 112 2.47 -0.99 -4.44
CA PHE A 112 3.72 -1.12 -5.17
C PHE A 112 3.83 -2.54 -5.71
N VAL A 113 4.02 -2.67 -7.03
CA VAL A 113 4.00 -3.96 -7.73
C VAL A 113 5.25 -4.09 -8.58
N GLY A 114 6.01 -5.15 -8.35
CA GLY A 114 7.26 -5.47 -9.02
C GLY A 114 6.96 -6.45 -10.12
N ARG A 115 7.50 -6.21 -11.32
CA ARG A 115 7.31 -7.13 -12.47
C ARG A 115 8.31 -8.28 -12.46
N HIS A 116 9.45 -8.10 -11.81
CA HIS A 116 10.48 -9.12 -11.65
C HIS A 116 10.49 -9.64 -10.21
N ALA A 117 11.02 -10.85 -10.00
CA ALA A 117 11.20 -11.39 -8.66
C ALA A 117 12.36 -10.66 -7.97
N HIS A 118 12.12 -10.26 -6.72
CA HIS A 118 13.10 -9.75 -5.75
C HIS A 118 13.64 -8.33 -5.98
N HIS A 119 12.95 -7.34 -5.41
CA HIS A 119 13.37 -5.93 -5.41
C HIS A 119 13.84 -5.49 -4.04
N GLY A 120 15.08 -5.05 -3.94
CA GLY A 120 15.67 -4.50 -2.72
C GLY A 120 14.93 -3.24 -2.26
N VAL A 121 14.21 -3.34 -1.16
CA VAL A 121 13.62 -2.23 -0.42
C VAL A 121 14.52 -1.92 0.76
N MET A 122 15.17 -0.76 0.72
CA MET A 122 16.16 -0.31 1.69
C MET A 122 15.61 0.84 2.54
N HIS A 123 15.07 1.87 1.88
CA HIS A 123 14.68 3.12 2.52
C HIS A 123 13.37 3.69 1.97
N ALA A 124 12.45 2.81 1.55
CA ALA A 124 11.12 3.23 1.18
C ALA A 124 10.35 3.77 2.40
N PHE A 125 9.42 4.70 2.14
CA PHE A 125 8.44 5.19 3.10
C PHE A 125 8.95 6.01 4.30
N THR A 126 10.21 6.43 4.30
CA THR A 126 10.83 7.23 5.38
C THR A 126 10.24 8.64 5.56
N ALA A 127 9.51 9.15 4.56
CA ALA A 127 8.94 10.48 4.60
C ALA A 127 7.62 10.55 5.41
N PRO A 128 7.37 11.65 6.14
CA PRO A 128 6.21 11.78 7.04
C PRO A 128 4.86 11.70 6.33
N GLN A 129 4.79 12.02 5.04
CA GLN A 129 3.57 11.91 4.25
C GLN A 129 3.01 10.47 4.14
N TYR A 130 3.84 9.46 4.37
CA TYR A 130 3.41 8.07 4.39
C TYR A 130 2.78 7.67 5.73
N ALA A 131 2.91 8.49 6.78
CA ALA A 131 2.30 8.22 8.08
C ALA A 131 0.76 8.22 8.05
N SER A 132 0.15 8.80 6.99
CA SER A 132 -1.30 8.74 6.77
C SER A 132 -1.78 7.47 6.08
N LEU A 133 -0.88 6.61 5.61
CA LEU A 133 -1.25 5.36 4.93
C LEU A 133 -2.02 4.45 5.89
N ARG A 134 -3.14 3.93 5.38
CA ARG A 134 -4.00 2.96 6.07
C ARG A 134 -3.98 1.61 5.39
N PHE A 135 -3.71 1.58 4.09
CA PHE A 135 -3.67 0.36 3.29
C PHE A 135 -2.39 0.35 2.47
N LEU A 136 -1.53 -0.62 2.69
CA LEU A 136 -0.32 -0.80 1.91
C LEU A 136 -0.29 -2.21 1.32
N THR A 137 -0.04 -2.29 0.02
CA THR A 137 0.21 -3.54 -0.69
C THR A 137 1.59 -3.49 -1.32
N LEU A 138 2.46 -4.41 -0.97
CA LEU A 138 3.77 -4.60 -1.59
C LEU A 138 3.78 -5.98 -2.27
N ARG A 139 3.91 -6.01 -3.59
CA ARG A 139 3.96 -7.27 -4.35
C ARG A 139 5.29 -7.54 -5.00
N GLY A 140 5.99 -8.57 -4.53
CA GLY A 140 7.36 -8.89 -4.98
C GLY A 140 8.44 -8.13 -4.22
N ALA A 141 8.18 -7.80 -2.95
CA ALA A 141 9.11 -7.05 -2.11
C ALA A 141 10.28 -7.93 -1.65
N THR A 142 11.49 -7.39 -1.61
CA THR A 142 12.64 -8.04 -0.99
C THR A 142 13.37 -7.08 -0.08
N PHE A 143 13.49 -7.47 1.18
CA PHE A 143 14.27 -6.72 2.15
C PHE A 143 15.57 -7.48 2.38
N PRO A 144 16.73 -6.81 2.40
CA PRO A 144 17.98 -7.46 2.74
C PRO A 144 17.95 -8.14 4.11
N SER A 145 17.27 -7.55 5.09
CA SER A 145 17.16 -8.08 6.46
C SER A 145 15.82 -7.72 7.11
N GLY A 146 15.51 -8.39 8.22
CA GLY A 146 14.35 -8.06 9.05
C GLY A 146 14.42 -6.65 9.65
N SER A 147 15.64 -6.16 9.95
CA SER A 147 15.84 -4.79 10.44
C SER A 147 15.43 -3.73 9.42
N GLN A 148 15.82 -3.88 8.16
CA GLN A 148 15.46 -2.94 7.10
C GLN A 148 13.96 -2.99 6.78
N PHE A 149 13.35 -4.16 6.90
CA PHE A 149 11.88 -4.26 6.87
C PHE A 149 11.25 -3.43 8.00
N GLY A 150 11.75 -3.57 9.23
CA GLY A 150 11.29 -2.78 10.38
C GLY A 150 11.45 -1.28 10.18
N GLU A 151 12.62 -0.83 9.71
CA GLU A 151 12.90 0.58 9.40
C GLU A 151 11.95 1.15 8.34
N ALA A 152 11.70 0.41 7.26
CA ALA A 152 10.78 0.84 6.20
C ALA A 152 9.33 0.91 6.68
N MET A 153 8.93 0.03 7.60
CA MET A 153 7.55 -0.02 8.12
C MET A 153 7.31 0.91 9.32
N SER A 154 8.36 1.32 10.05
CA SER A 154 8.28 2.16 11.25
C SER A 154 7.51 3.48 11.08
N PRO A 155 7.66 4.23 9.96
CA PRO A 155 6.87 5.44 9.71
C PRO A 155 5.37 5.20 9.51
N LEU A 156 4.96 3.96 9.27
CA LEU A 156 3.61 3.56 8.84
C LEU A 156 2.69 3.18 10.00
N GLY A 157 2.79 3.91 11.12
CA GLY A 157 2.06 3.59 12.36
C GLY A 157 0.53 3.58 12.25
N SER A 158 -0.05 4.25 11.24
CA SER A 158 -1.50 4.32 11.01
C SER A 158 -2.07 3.18 10.15
N LEU A 159 -1.26 2.20 9.76
CA LEU A 159 -1.69 1.10 8.90
C LEU A 159 -2.81 0.28 9.55
N ARG A 160 -3.83 -0.03 8.75
CA ARG A 160 -4.97 -0.89 9.09
C ARG A 160 -4.94 -2.19 8.30
N LEU A 161 -4.29 -2.19 7.16
CA LEU A 161 -4.11 -3.34 6.30
C LEU A 161 -2.74 -3.30 5.64
N LEU A 162 -1.99 -4.37 5.80
CA LEU A 162 -0.71 -4.60 5.16
C LEU A 162 -0.78 -5.92 4.39
N GLU A 163 -0.62 -5.85 3.08
CA GLU A 163 -0.52 -7.02 2.20
C GLU A 163 0.88 -7.12 1.62
N LEU A 164 1.53 -8.26 1.82
CA LEU A 164 2.89 -8.54 1.40
C LEU A 164 2.90 -9.83 0.58
N ASP A 165 3.01 -9.74 -0.74
CA ASP A 165 2.81 -10.91 -1.63
C ASP A 165 3.52 -10.85 -2.99
N PRO A 166 4.61 -11.61 -3.22
CA PRO A 166 5.44 -12.30 -2.23
C PRO A 166 6.39 -11.34 -1.50
N LEU A 167 6.87 -11.76 -0.32
CA LEU A 167 7.89 -11.11 0.49
C LEU A 167 9.09 -12.04 0.68
N LEU A 168 10.29 -11.55 0.38
CA LEU A 168 11.56 -12.22 0.71
C LEU A 168 12.36 -11.35 1.70
N ILE A 169 12.96 -11.98 2.70
CA ILE A 169 14.02 -11.40 3.52
C ILE A 169 15.31 -12.17 3.21
N ALA A 170 16.32 -11.46 2.70
CA ALA A 170 17.49 -12.10 2.10
C ALA A 170 18.48 -12.68 3.12
N SER A 171 18.68 -12.00 4.26
CA SER A 171 19.58 -12.43 5.33
C SER A 171 18.85 -12.65 6.67
N ASP A 172 19.47 -13.50 7.50
CA ASP A 172 19.03 -13.86 8.86
C ASP A 172 19.78 -13.04 9.94
N ASP A 173 20.49 -11.97 9.54
CA ASP A 173 21.36 -11.24 10.45
C ASP A 173 20.58 -10.40 11.48
N MET A 174 20.78 -10.77 12.75
CA MET A 174 20.53 -10.08 14.03
C MET A 174 19.15 -9.41 14.27
N PRO A 175 18.60 -9.50 15.50
CA PRO A 175 17.30 -8.94 15.84
C PRO A 175 17.24 -7.44 15.53
N ALA A 176 16.15 -7.05 14.88
CA ALA A 176 15.92 -5.72 14.34
C ALA A 176 16.22 -4.60 15.36
N ALA A 177 16.80 -3.51 14.87
CA ALA A 177 16.69 -2.21 15.50
C ALA A 177 15.23 -1.74 15.41
N GLY A 178 14.37 -2.28 16.29
CA GLY A 178 12.95 -1.95 16.39
C GLY A 178 12.05 -2.74 15.44
N ASP A 179 11.23 -3.63 16.01
CA ASP A 179 10.07 -4.20 15.33
C ASP A 179 9.07 -3.08 14.97
N PRO A 180 8.44 -3.09 13.79
CA PRO A 180 7.49 -2.04 13.43
C PRO A 180 6.24 -2.11 14.32
N VAL A 181 5.86 -0.98 14.90
CA VAL A 181 4.73 -0.86 15.83
C VAL A 181 3.59 -0.08 15.19
N PHE A 182 2.41 -0.71 15.11
CA PHE A 182 1.20 -0.05 14.65
C PHE A 182 0.42 0.54 15.83
N GLN A 183 -0.07 1.77 15.66
CA GLN A 183 -0.87 2.50 16.66
C GLN A 183 -2.28 1.92 16.83
N SER A 184 -2.74 1.17 15.84
CA SER A 184 -4.04 0.52 15.80
C SER A 184 -3.89 -0.89 15.26
N ARG A 185 -4.91 -1.72 15.51
CA ARG A 185 -4.95 -3.10 15.00
C ARG A 185 -4.82 -3.10 13.46
N CYS A 186 -3.73 -3.67 12.97
CA CYS A 186 -3.43 -3.83 11.55
C CYS A 186 -3.71 -5.26 11.10
N ILE A 187 -4.52 -5.42 10.05
CA ILE A 187 -4.74 -6.70 9.40
C ILE A 187 -3.54 -7.00 8.52
N LEU A 188 -2.85 -8.11 8.79
CA LEU A 188 -1.70 -8.55 8.02
C LEU A 188 -2.07 -9.75 7.15
N ARG A 189 -1.70 -9.67 5.87
CA ARG A 189 -1.69 -10.81 4.95
C ARG A 189 -0.31 -10.90 4.33
N VAL A 190 0.31 -12.06 4.48
CA VAL A 190 1.71 -12.21 4.07
C VAL A 190 1.93 -13.56 3.40
N SER A 191 2.63 -13.51 2.26
CA SER A 191 3.15 -14.65 1.52
C SER A 191 4.67 -14.56 1.53
N LEU A 192 5.29 -15.40 2.35
CA LEU A 192 6.73 -15.47 2.56
C LEU A 192 7.36 -16.44 1.56
N VAL A 193 8.42 -15.97 0.92
CA VAL A 193 9.29 -16.75 0.05
C VAL A 193 10.67 -16.80 0.68
N GLY A 194 11.42 -17.89 0.42
CA GLY A 194 12.72 -18.13 1.03
C GLY A 194 12.60 -18.73 2.44
N LEU A 195 13.62 -19.50 2.83
CA LEU A 195 13.62 -20.28 4.07
C LEU A 195 13.81 -19.41 5.33
N HIS A 196 14.46 -18.24 5.18
CA HIS A 196 14.82 -17.35 6.28
C HIS A 196 13.73 -16.34 6.64
N SER A 197 12.84 -16.00 5.70
CA SER A 197 11.83 -14.93 5.89
C SER A 197 10.89 -15.16 7.07
N LEU A 198 10.53 -16.43 7.32
CA LEU A 198 9.66 -16.78 8.45
C LEU A 198 10.38 -16.57 9.79
N SER A 199 11.63 -17.01 9.89
CA SER A 199 12.45 -16.84 11.10
C SER A 199 12.74 -15.38 11.38
N ALA A 200 13.09 -14.60 10.34
CA ALA A 200 13.39 -13.18 10.45
C ALA A 200 12.20 -12.35 10.96
N LEU A 201 10.96 -12.74 10.63
CA LEU A 201 9.75 -12.03 11.10
C LEU A 201 9.12 -12.64 12.35
N ARG A 202 9.65 -13.76 12.86
CA ARG A 202 9.05 -14.51 13.97
C ARG A 202 8.77 -13.63 15.18
N GLN A 203 9.79 -12.91 15.65
CA GLN A 203 9.71 -12.11 16.88
C GLN A 203 8.64 -11.02 16.76
N TRP A 204 8.65 -10.28 15.65
CA TRP A 204 7.68 -9.24 15.36
C TRP A 204 6.24 -9.79 15.27
N LEU A 205 6.03 -10.88 14.52
CA LEU A 205 4.71 -11.46 14.33
C LEU A 205 4.14 -12.01 15.64
N VAL A 206 4.95 -12.72 16.44
CA VAL A 206 4.51 -13.27 17.73
C VAL A 206 4.14 -12.15 18.69
N ARG A 207 5.04 -11.17 18.89
CA ARG A 207 4.78 -10.01 19.75
C ARG A 207 3.57 -9.22 19.30
N GLY A 208 3.39 -9.03 17.99
CA GLY A 208 2.26 -8.28 17.47
C GLY A 208 0.91 -8.99 17.68
N GLY A 209 0.92 -10.33 17.68
CA GLY A 209 -0.24 -11.14 18.06
C GLY A 209 -0.54 -11.04 19.55
N GLU A 210 0.48 -11.17 20.41
CA GLU A 210 0.36 -11.05 21.86
C GLU A 210 -0.14 -9.66 22.31
N LEU A 211 0.36 -8.60 21.68
CA LEU A 211 -0.09 -7.22 21.93
C LEU A 211 -1.44 -6.90 21.26
N GLY A 212 -1.93 -7.75 20.36
CA GLY A 212 -3.17 -7.56 19.61
C GLY A 212 -3.15 -6.42 18.59
N ASN A 213 -1.99 -5.82 18.32
CA ASN A 213 -1.84 -4.76 17.32
C ASN A 213 -1.67 -5.31 15.89
N ILE A 214 -1.37 -6.61 15.74
CA ILE A 214 -1.38 -7.32 14.46
C ILE A 214 -2.45 -8.41 14.48
N ALA A 215 -3.30 -8.41 13.47
CA ALA A 215 -4.24 -9.47 13.18
C ALA A 215 -3.79 -10.20 11.91
N LEU A 216 -3.01 -11.27 12.07
CA LEU A 216 -2.59 -12.08 10.93
C LEU A 216 -3.82 -12.83 10.39
N SER A 217 -4.29 -12.43 9.21
CA SER A 217 -5.48 -13.00 8.54
C SER A 217 -5.10 -14.10 7.56
N ALA A 218 -3.97 -13.95 6.86
CA ALA A 218 -3.46 -14.95 5.93
C ALA A 218 -1.94 -15.08 6.02
N LEU A 219 -1.45 -16.32 6.10
CA LEU A 219 -0.03 -16.66 6.06
C LEU A 219 0.20 -17.75 5.01
N SER A 220 1.08 -17.47 4.06
CA SER A 220 1.67 -18.48 3.18
C SER A 220 3.18 -18.52 3.42
N ALA A 221 3.75 -19.68 3.69
CA ALA A 221 5.19 -19.81 3.93
C ALA A 221 5.74 -21.16 3.48
N THR A 222 7.02 -21.20 3.13
CA THR A 222 7.76 -22.45 2.89
C THR A 222 8.52 -22.85 4.16
N VAL A 223 8.35 -24.10 4.59
CA VAL A 223 8.85 -24.61 5.88
C VAL A 223 9.76 -25.81 5.66
N ARG A 224 10.80 -25.90 6.50
CA ARG A 224 11.72 -27.04 6.71
C ARG A 224 11.84 -27.30 8.21
N ASP A 225 12.47 -28.42 8.59
CA ASP A 225 12.58 -28.85 10.00
C ASP A 225 13.11 -27.75 10.95
N ASN A 226 13.96 -26.84 10.47
CA ASN A 226 14.55 -25.76 11.26
C ASN A 226 13.65 -24.52 11.50
N ASN A 227 12.50 -24.39 10.82
CA ASN A 227 11.60 -23.24 10.97
C ASN A 227 10.14 -23.62 11.29
N VAL A 228 9.86 -24.90 11.56
CA VAL A 228 8.56 -25.38 12.05
C VAL A 228 8.17 -24.71 13.38
N ASP A 229 9.13 -24.56 14.30
CA ASP A 229 8.89 -23.91 15.59
C ASP A 229 8.49 -22.43 15.43
N ALA A 230 9.07 -21.75 14.44
CA ALA A 230 8.70 -20.38 14.10
C ALA A 230 7.25 -20.31 13.59
N LEU A 231 6.88 -21.23 12.69
CA LEU A 231 5.50 -21.34 12.19
C LEU A 231 4.52 -21.59 13.34
N HIS A 232 4.82 -22.56 14.20
CA HIS A 232 3.95 -22.93 15.31
C HIS A 232 3.76 -21.76 16.29
N ALA A 233 4.85 -21.05 16.66
CA ALA A 233 4.77 -19.88 17.52
C ALA A 233 3.89 -18.77 16.92
N ILE A 234 4.06 -18.47 15.63
CA ILE A 234 3.25 -17.46 14.92
C ILE A 234 1.78 -17.90 14.84
N ALA A 235 1.51 -19.15 14.48
CA ALA A 235 0.13 -19.65 14.39
C ALA A 235 -0.57 -19.61 15.76
N ALA A 236 0.15 -19.98 16.84
CA ALA A 236 -0.36 -19.94 18.20
C ALA A 236 -0.70 -18.51 18.66
N SER A 237 0.14 -17.52 18.36
CA SER A 237 -0.13 -16.12 18.74
C SER A 237 -1.29 -15.48 17.96
N HIS A 238 -1.71 -16.07 16.83
CA HIS A 238 -2.74 -15.52 15.92
C HIS A 238 -3.98 -16.41 15.76
N GLN A 239 -4.22 -17.36 16.66
CA GLN A 239 -5.35 -18.32 16.56
C GLN A 239 -6.72 -17.66 16.33
N ALA A 240 -6.96 -16.48 16.91
CA ALA A 240 -8.23 -15.76 16.81
C ALA A 240 -8.40 -14.94 15.51
N SER A 241 -7.32 -14.67 14.76
CA SER A 241 -7.36 -13.87 13.54
C SER A 241 -7.02 -14.64 12.27
N LEU A 242 -6.29 -15.75 12.38
CA LEU A 242 -5.79 -16.50 11.24
C LEU A 242 -6.95 -17.23 10.53
N GLN A 243 -7.23 -16.80 9.30
CA GLN A 243 -8.31 -17.35 8.46
C GLN A 243 -7.76 -18.27 7.37
N MET A 244 -6.53 -18.02 6.92
CA MET A 244 -5.88 -18.79 5.88
C MET A 244 -4.44 -19.10 6.26
N LEU A 245 -4.09 -20.39 6.24
CA LEU A 245 -2.72 -20.87 6.42
C LEU A 245 -2.37 -21.78 5.25
N ARG A 246 -1.33 -21.42 4.50
CA ARG A 246 -0.75 -22.25 3.44
C ARG A 246 0.71 -22.55 3.80
N VAL A 247 1.03 -23.83 3.89
CA VAL A 247 2.38 -24.30 4.20
C VAL A 247 2.86 -25.14 3.03
N THR A 248 4.00 -24.77 2.47
CA THR A 248 4.71 -25.60 1.49
C THR A 248 5.90 -26.23 2.21
N VAL A 249 5.97 -27.55 2.25
CA VAL A 249 7.13 -28.25 2.79
C VAL A 249 8.18 -28.34 1.69
N ALA A 250 9.38 -27.82 1.92
CA ALA A 250 10.47 -27.96 0.96
C ALA A 250 11.13 -29.33 1.15
N ASP A 251 11.10 -30.17 0.12
CA ASP A 251 11.73 -31.49 0.16
C ASP A 251 13.25 -31.39 0.38
N ASN A 252 13.80 -32.42 1.04
CA ASN A 252 15.24 -32.63 1.22
C ASN A 252 15.95 -33.10 -0.06
N SER A 253 15.26 -33.16 -1.19
CA SER A 253 15.77 -33.68 -2.47
C SER A 253 16.48 -32.61 -3.30
N HIS A 254 17.56 -32.07 -2.76
CA HIS A 254 18.76 -31.78 -3.54
C HIS A 254 19.97 -32.14 -2.68
N GLY A 255 20.29 -33.43 -2.69
CA GLY A 255 21.62 -33.92 -2.39
C GLY A 255 22.52 -33.82 -3.62
N GLU A 256 23.82 -33.89 -3.33
CA GLU A 256 25.02 -33.87 -4.18
C GLU A 256 25.64 -32.50 -4.48
#